data_AF-A0A938WKW1-F1
#
_entry.id   AF-A0A938WKW1-F1
#
_cell.length_a   1.000
_cell.length_b   1.000
_cell.length_c   1.000
_cell.angle_alpha   90.00
_cell.angle_beta   90.00
_cell.angle_gamma   90.00
#
_symmetry.space_group_name_H-M   'P 1'
#
loop_
_entity.id
_entity.type
_entity.pdbx_description
1 polymer ?
#
loop_
_entity_poly.entity_id
_entity_poly.type
_entity_poly.pdbx_seq_one_letter_code
_entity_poly.pdbx_strand_id
1 'polypeptide(L)'
;MALISPQARHVLDHPWRFVRQVFASFRANQGFLLAGAVAYNTLLSIVPMFALILVLLSHFSDAPALLRTLDEYLSLVAPNQSAALVAQIGVFLENWKLVGVLGVVLLLFFSSLAFTVLENAMSVIFFHRVVIRRRHFLVSAII
;
A
#
# COMPACT_ATOMS: atom_id res chain seq x y z
N MET A 1 -3.87 27.98 -30.34
CA MET A 1 -3.32 26.75 -29.73
C MET A 1 -2.27 27.13 -28.70
N ALA A 2 -2.64 27.21 -27.42
CA ALA A 2 -1.68 27.25 -26.31
C ALA A 2 -1.85 25.94 -25.55
N LEU A 3 -0.97 24.97 -25.83
CA LEU A 3 -1.01 23.60 -25.29
C LEU A 3 -0.63 23.52 -23.80
N ILE A 4 -0.31 24.63 -23.13
CA ILE A 4 0.24 24.66 -21.78
C ILE A 4 -0.48 25.74 -20.96
N SER A 5 -1.06 25.36 -19.83
CA SER A 5 -1.72 26.28 -18.92
C SER A 5 -0.73 27.27 -18.30
N PRO A 6 -1.17 28.47 -17.88
CA PRO A 6 -0.29 29.47 -17.28
C PRO A 6 0.44 28.94 -16.02
N GLN A 7 -0.21 28.07 -15.25
CA GLN A 7 0.39 27.43 -14.07
C GLN A 7 1.51 26.47 -14.46
N ALA A 8 1.32 25.69 -15.53
CA ALA A 8 2.33 24.75 -16.01
C ALA A 8 3.58 25.47 -16.56
N ARG A 9 3.42 26.64 -17.20
CA ARG A 9 4.56 27.49 -17.57
C ARG A 9 5.36 27.95 -16.36
N HIS A 10 4.70 28.42 -15.30
CA HIS A 10 5.39 28.86 -14.09
C HIS A 10 6.20 27.73 -13.40
N VAL A 11 5.72 26.49 -13.45
CA VAL A 11 6.47 25.32 -12.95
C VAL A 11 7.67 25.00 -13.83
N LEU A 12 7.52 25.08 -15.15
CA LEU A 12 8.60 24.86 -16.12
C LEU A 12 9.71 25.92 -16.02
N ASP A 13 9.35 27.17 -15.72
CA ASP A 13 10.31 28.27 -15.58
C ASP A 13 11.09 28.19 -14.24
N HIS A 14 10.51 27.53 -13.22
CA HIS A 14 11.10 27.46 -11.87
C HIS A 14 11.00 26.05 -11.25
N PRO A 15 11.55 25.01 -11.90
CA PRO A 15 11.36 23.62 -11.49
C PRO A 15 11.93 23.36 -10.08
N TRP A 16 13.05 23.98 -9.75
CA TRP A 16 13.69 23.82 -8.45
C TRP A 16 12.88 24.39 -7.29
N ARG A 17 12.22 25.55 -7.49
CA ARG A 17 11.35 26.15 -6.46
C ARG A 17 10.12 25.29 -6.23
N PHE A 18 9.53 24.77 -7.31
CA PHE A 18 8.42 23.83 -7.24
C PHE A 18 8.80 22.57 -6.46
N VAL A 19 9.91 21.90 -6.82
CA VAL A 19 10.39 20.70 -6.12
C VAL A 19 10.59 20.97 -4.63
N ARG A 20 11.28 22.06 -4.26
CA ARG A 20 11.46 22.43 -2.84
C ARG A 20 10.14 22.64 -2.11
N GLN A 21 9.18 23.30 -2.75
CA GLN A 21 7.85 23.56 -2.17
C GLN A 21 7.07 22.25 -1.98
N VAL A 22 7.12 21.34 -2.95
CA VAL A 22 6.49 20.01 -2.86
C VAL A 22 7.08 19.21 -1.70
N PHE A 23 8.41 19.12 -1.61
CA PHE A 23 9.07 18.40 -0.51
C PHE A 23 8.80 19.02 0.87
N ALA A 24 8.83 20.34 0.98
CA ALA A 24 8.51 21.04 2.21
C ALA A 24 7.06 20.78 2.66
N SER A 25 6.11 20.86 1.71
CA SER A 25 4.70 20.61 1.98
C SER A 25 4.43 19.13 2.32
N PHE A 26 5.07 18.20 1.61
CA PHE A 26 4.97 16.77 1.88
C PHE A 26 5.46 16.43 3.30
N ARG A 27 6.60 17.00 3.71
CA ARG A 27 7.13 16.83 5.06
C ARG A 27 6.24 17.49 6.12
N ALA A 28 5.72 18.68 5.87
CA ALA A 28 4.80 19.38 6.77
C ALA A 28 3.50 18.56 7.01
N ASN A 29 3.05 17.82 5.99
CA ASN A 29 1.87 16.98 6.04
C ASN A 29 2.17 15.54 6.51
N GLN A 30 3.29 15.29 7.18
CA GLN A 30 3.71 13.96 7.64
C GLN A 30 3.73 12.88 6.53
N GLY A 31 3.96 13.28 5.28
CA GLY A 31 3.85 12.40 4.12
C GLY A 31 4.77 11.18 4.22
N PHE A 32 5.97 11.32 4.80
CA PHE A 32 6.87 10.20 5.05
C PHE A 32 6.31 9.19 6.06
N LEU A 33 5.66 9.68 7.13
CA LEU A 33 5.12 8.83 8.18
C LEU A 33 3.90 8.06 7.67
N LEU A 34 3.01 8.74 6.94
CA LEU A 34 1.84 8.14 6.30
C LEU A 34 2.25 7.12 5.23
N ALA A 35 3.17 7.48 4.33
CA ALA A 35 3.66 6.57 3.30
C ALA A 35 4.38 5.35 3.91
N GLY A 36 5.19 5.55 4.95
CA GLY A 36 5.84 4.47 5.68
C GLY A 36 4.83 3.54 6.36
N ALA A 37 3.81 4.11 7.01
CA ALA A 37 2.75 3.33 7.63
C ALA A 37 1.94 2.53 6.59
N VAL A 38 1.63 3.09 5.41
CA VAL A 38 0.97 2.34 4.33
C VAL A 38 1.85 1.18 3.86
N ALA A 39 3.14 1.46 3.60
CA ALA A 39 4.09 0.46 3.13
C ALA A 39 4.26 -0.69 4.14
N TYR A 40 4.45 -0.37 5.41
CA TYR A 40 4.64 -1.38 6.45
C TYR A 40 3.40 -2.27 6.64
N ASN A 41 2.21 -1.68 6.71
CA ASN A 41 0.98 -2.47 6.83
C ASN A 41 0.73 -3.34 5.58
N THR A 42 1.13 -2.86 4.40
CA THR A 42 1.06 -3.65 3.16
C THR A 42 2.01 -4.84 3.21
N LEU A 43 3.28 -4.63 3.61
CA LEU A 43 4.26 -5.70 3.78
C LEU A 43 3.79 -6.74 4.80
N LEU A 44 3.19 -6.29 5.91
CA LEU A 44 2.64 -7.17 6.93
C LEU A 44 1.46 -8.02 6.41
N SER A 45 0.61 -7.42 5.57
CA SER A 45 -0.55 -8.09 4.95
C SER A 45 -0.18 -9.05 3.82
N ILE A 46 1.03 -8.91 3.24
CA ILE A 46 1.44 -9.71 2.09
C ILE A 46 1.52 -11.20 2.42
N VAL A 47 1.97 -11.53 3.64
CA VAL A 47 2.17 -12.92 4.09
C VAL A 47 0.84 -13.69 4.15
N PRO A 48 -0.18 -13.26 4.91
CA PRO A 48 -1.47 -13.95 4.94
C PRO A 48 -2.16 -13.94 3.58
N MET A 49 -2.00 -12.88 2.77
CA MET A 49 -2.53 -12.84 1.42
C MET A 49 -1.91 -13.93 0.53
N PHE A 50 -0.58 -14.07 0.53
CA PHE A 50 0.10 -15.14 -0.20
C PHE A 50 -0.32 -16.52 0.29
N ALA A 51 -0.41 -16.73 1.61
CA ALA A 51 -0.87 -18.00 2.17
C ALA A 51 -2.27 -18.38 1.66
N LEU A 52 -3.20 -17.42 1.65
CA LEU A 52 -4.56 -17.64 1.13
C LEU A 52 -4.58 -17.89 -0.38
N ILE A 53 -3.77 -17.17 -1.17
CA ILE A 53 -3.65 -17.42 -2.61
C ILE A 53 -3.14 -18.85 -2.86
N LEU A 54 -2.14 -19.31 -2.11
CA LEU A 54 -1.60 -20.66 -2.25
C LEU A 54 -2.61 -21.74 -1.86
N VAL A 55 -3.34 -21.54 -0.75
CA VAL A 55 -4.45 -22.44 -0.36
C VAL A 55 -5.51 -22.46 -1.46
N LEU A 56 -5.90 -21.30 -1.98
CA LEU A 56 -6.89 -21.21 -3.05
C LEU A 56 -6.42 -21.94 -4.31
N LEU A 57 -5.17 -21.72 -4.75
CA LEU A 57 -4.58 -22.39 -5.90
C LEU A 57 -4.46 -23.91 -5.71
N SER A 58 -4.20 -24.37 -4.48
CA SER A 58 -4.15 -25.81 -4.17
C SER A 58 -5.49 -26.53 -4.35
N HIS A 59 -6.61 -25.80 -4.43
CA HIS A 59 -7.90 -26.38 -4.80
C HIS A 59 -8.08 -26.57 -6.32
N PHE A 60 -7.33 -25.84 -7.14
CA PHE A 60 -7.37 -25.94 -8.60
C PHE A 60 -6.25 -26.82 -9.17
N SER A 61 -5.11 -26.90 -8.47
CA SER A 61 -3.91 -27.62 -8.89
C SER A 61 -3.37 -28.48 -7.75
N ASP A 62 -2.85 -29.66 -8.07
CA ASP A 62 -2.22 -30.54 -7.09
C ASP A 62 -1.09 -29.83 -6.32
N ALA A 63 -1.08 -29.98 -4.99
CA ALA A 63 -0.07 -29.41 -4.10
C ALA A 63 1.40 -29.68 -4.54
N PRO A 64 1.80 -30.90 -4.94
CA PRO A 64 3.17 -31.14 -5.39
C PRO A 64 3.54 -30.41 -6.69
N ALA A 65 2.59 -30.17 -7.60
CA ALA A 65 2.85 -29.38 -8.80
C ALA A 65 3.08 -27.90 -8.43
N LEU A 66 2.24 -27.36 -7.54
CA LEU A 66 2.37 -25.98 -7.04
C LEU A 66 3.72 -25.75 -6.33
N LEU A 67 4.13 -26.69 -5.47
CA LEU A 67 5.40 -26.60 -4.74
C LEU A 67 6.63 -26.65 -5.65
N ARG A 68 6.60 -27.45 -6.73
CA ARG A 68 7.69 -27.47 -7.73
C ARG A 68 7.83 -26.15 -8.45
N THR A 69 6.70 -25.57 -8.89
CA THR A 69 6.70 -24.26 -9.54
C THR A 69 7.21 -23.17 -8.59
N LEU A 70 6.82 -23.22 -7.31
CA LEU A 70 7.36 -22.30 -6.31
C LEU A 70 8.86 -22.47 -6.08
N ASP A 71 9.37 -23.70 -6.07
CA ASP A 71 10.82 -23.94 -5.93
C ASP A 71 11.59 -23.34 -7.11
N GLU A 72 11.11 -23.56 -8.34
CA GLU A 72 11.70 -22.96 -9.54
C GLU A 72 11.76 -21.43 -9.43
N TYR A 73 10.67 -20.75 -9.08
CA TYR A 73 10.67 -19.30 -8.95
C TYR A 73 11.47 -18.78 -7.75
N LEU A 74 11.40 -19.46 -6.59
CA LEU A 74 12.15 -19.07 -5.40
C LEU A 74 13.64 -19.33 -5.56
N SER A 75 14.05 -20.32 -6.36
CA SER A 75 15.47 -20.54 -6.68
C SER A 75 16.08 -19.35 -7.43
N LEU A 76 15.28 -18.64 -8.23
CA LEU A 76 15.72 -17.44 -8.96
C LEU A 76 15.86 -16.21 -8.05
N VAL A 77 14.99 -16.08 -7.04
CA VAL A 77 14.92 -14.89 -6.16
C VAL A 77 15.76 -15.07 -4.89
N ALA A 78 15.75 -16.26 -4.31
CA ALA A 78 16.37 -16.60 -3.04
C ALA A 78 17.03 -18.00 -3.10
N PRO A 79 18.08 -18.18 -3.92
CA PRO A 79 18.67 -19.50 -4.22
C PRO A 79 19.10 -20.30 -2.99
N ASN A 80 19.56 -19.63 -1.91
CA ASN A 80 20.01 -20.31 -0.70
C ASN A 80 18.89 -20.62 0.31
N GLN A 81 17.66 -20.15 0.07
CA GLN A 81 16.53 -20.29 0.99
C GLN A 81 15.30 -20.97 0.36
N SER A 82 15.31 -21.23 -0.96
CA SER A 82 14.14 -21.77 -1.68
C SER A 82 13.62 -23.07 -1.06
N ALA A 83 14.50 -24.04 -0.81
CA ALA A 83 14.11 -25.34 -0.23
C ALA A 83 13.47 -25.20 1.16
N ALA A 84 13.98 -24.31 2.02
CA ALA A 84 13.43 -24.06 3.33
C ALA A 84 12.04 -23.39 3.26
N LEU A 85 11.88 -22.43 2.34
CA LEU A 85 10.61 -21.74 2.10
C LEU A 85 9.55 -22.69 1.52
N VAL A 86 9.91 -23.51 0.52
CA VAL A 86 9.00 -24.48 -0.09
C VAL A 86 8.58 -25.55 0.92
N ALA A 87 9.47 -26.02 1.79
CA ALA A 87 9.12 -26.95 2.86
C ALA A 87 8.09 -26.34 3.82
N GLN A 88 8.27 -25.08 4.24
CA GLN A 88 7.30 -24.38 5.09
C GLN A 88 5.95 -24.21 4.39
N ILE A 89 5.96 -23.87 3.10
CA ILE A 89 4.73 -23.77 2.29
C ILE A 89 4.04 -25.12 2.18
N GLY A 90 4.78 -26.22 2.04
CA GLY A 90 4.23 -27.57 2.04
C GLY A 90 3.45 -27.87 3.32
N VAL A 91 4.02 -27.58 4.48
CA VAL A 91 3.35 -27.74 5.79
C VAL A 91 2.09 -26.86 5.88
N PHE A 92 2.12 -25.65 5.32
CA PHE A 92 0.94 -24.78 5.27
C PHE A 92 -0.19 -25.37 4.41
N LEU A 93 0.14 -25.95 3.26
CA LEU A 93 -0.85 -26.58 2.38
C LEU A 93 -1.44 -27.87 3.00
N GLU A 94 -0.65 -28.66 3.71
CA GLU A 94 -1.15 -29.82 4.46
C GLU A 94 -2.18 -29.41 5.53
N ASN A 95 -1.97 -28.25 6.17
CA ASN A 95 -2.83 -27.70 7.22
C ASN A 95 -3.77 -26.60 6.72
N TRP A 96 -4.14 -26.63 5.44
CA TRP A 96 -4.87 -25.55 4.75
C TRP A 96 -6.13 -25.07 5.48
N LYS A 97 -6.82 -25.95 6.22
CA LYS A 97 -8.07 -25.60 6.91
C LYS A 97 -7.82 -24.65 8.08
N LEU A 98 -6.80 -24.92 8.89
CA LEU A 98 -6.38 -24.06 10.00
C LEU A 98 -5.71 -22.79 9.47
N VAL A 99 -4.80 -22.95 8.51
CA VAL A 99 -4.02 -21.86 7.91
C VAL A 99 -4.92 -20.91 7.12
N GLY A 100 -5.93 -21.43 6.42
CA GLY A 100 -6.90 -20.63 5.69
C GLY A 100 -7.76 -19.78 6.62
N VAL A 101 -8.30 -20.36 7.69
CA VAL A 101 -9.09 -19.59 8.66
C VAL A 101 -8.23 -18.53 9.36
N LEU A 102 -7.06 -18.92 9.87
CA LEU A 102 -6.12 -17.98 10.50
C LEU A 102 -5.66 -16.89 9.51
N GLY A 103 -5.37 -17.28 8.28
CA GLY A 103 -4.98 -16.38 7.19
C GLY A 103 -6.05 -15.34 6.90
N VAL A 104 -7.33 -15.73 6.84
CA VAL A 104 -8.45 -14.79 6.67
C VAL A 104 -8.54 -13.84 7.86
N VAL A 105 -8.48 -14.34 9.08
CA VAL A 105 -8.55 -13.50 10.29
C VAL A 105 -7.40 -12.49 10.34
N LEU A 106 -6.17 -12.94 10.11
CA LEU A 106 -4.99 -12.07 10.06
C LEU A 106 -5.08 -11.07 8.92
N LEU A 107 -5.53 -11.51 7.73
CA LEU A 107 -5.70 -10.63 6.60
C LEU A 107 -6.72 -9.54 6.90
N LEU A 108 -7.88 -9.87 7.47
CA LEU A 108 -8.89 -8.87 7.84
C LEU A 108 -8.36 -7.87 8.86
N PHE A 109 -7.61 -8.34 9.87
CA PHE A 109 -6.99 -7.48 10.87
C PHE A 109 -5.96 -6.52 10.25
N PHE A 110 -4.98 -7.04 9.52
CA PHE A 110 -3.95 -6.20 8.89
C PHE A 110 -4.51 -5.31 7.77
N SER A 111 -5.52 -5.80 7.05
CA SER A 111 -6.22 -5.02 6.05
C SER A 111 -6.97 -3.84 6.67
N SER A 112 -7.64 -4.03 7.82
CA SER A 112 -8.28 -2.93 8.55
C SER A 112 -7.26 -1.86 8.99
N LEU A 113 -6.09 -2.27 9.48
CA LEU A 113 -5.00 -1.33 9.80
C LEU A 113 -4.49 -0.61 8.54
N ALA A 114 -4.25 -1.34 7.45
CA ALA A 114 -3.80 -0.76 6.18
C ALA A 114 -4.83 0.24 5.63
N PHE A 115 -6.11 -0.09 5.66
CA PHE A 115 -7.20 0.80 5.24
C PHE A 115 -7.30 2.03 6.13
N THR A 116 -7.14 1.88 7.45
CA THR A 116 -7.15 3.02 8.38
C THR A 116 -6.01 3.99 8.05
N VAL A 117 -4.81 3.48 7.78
CA VAL A 117 -3.67 4.31 7.40
C VAL A 117 -3.88 4.94 6.02
N LEU A 118 -4.45 4.20 5.06
CA LEU A 118 -4.78 4.72 3.75
C LEU A 118 -5.85 5.83 3.83
N GLU A 119 -6.87 5.64 4.67
CA GLU A 119 -7.90 6.64 4.96
C GLU A 119 -7.27 7.91 5.54
N ASN A 120 -6.38 7.76 6.52
CA ASN A 120 -5.63 8.88 7.09
C ASN A 120 -4.79 9.60 6.01
N ALA A 121 -4.12 8.86 5.12
CA ALA A 121 -3.35 9.44 4.02
C ALA A 121 -4.25 10.19 3.02
N MET A 122 -5.40 9.62 2.66
CA MET A 122 -6.40 10.27 1.82
C MET A 122 -6.96 11.52 2.48
N SER A 123 -7.22 11.49 3.78
CA SER A 123 -7.69 12.67 4.52
C SER A 123 -6.67 13.81 4.38
N VAL A 124 -5.38 13.52 4.54
CA VAL A 124 -4.31 14.52 4.40
C VAL A 124 -4.20 15.06 2.97
N ILE A 125 -4.37 14.21 1.95
CA ILE A 125 -4.30 14.62 0.55
C ILE A 125 -5.53 15.44 0.12
N PHE A 126 -6.74 15.04 0.56
CA PHE A 126 -8.01 15.60 0.07
C PHE A 126 -8.62 16.66 0.99
N PHE A 127 -8.57 16.53 2.32
CA PHE A 127 -9.09 17.57 3.23
C PHE A 127 -8.24 18.83 3.23
N HIS A 128 -6.99 18.79 2.76
CA HIS A 128 -6.17 19.99 2.52
C HIS A 128 -6.74 20.91 1.41
N ARG A 129 -7.78 20.50 0.66
CA ARG A 129 -8.53 21.38 -0.26
C ARG A 129 -9.67 22.15 0.40
N VAL A 130 -9.98 21.93 1.68
CA VAL A 130 -10.87 22.82 2.44
C VAL A 130 -10.02 23.74 3.29
N VAL A 131 -9.31 24.66 2.64
CA VAL A 131 -8.87 25.87 3.33
C VAL A 131 -10.16 26.56 3.76
N ILE A 132 -10.51 26.42 5.03
CA ILE A 132 -11.52 27.25 5.69
C ILE A 132 -11.03 28.68 5.48
N ARG A 133 -11.50 29.31 4.41
CA ARG A 133 -11.31 30.73 4.17
C ARG A 133 -12.17 31.38 5.24
N ARG A 134 -11.58 31.66 6.41
CA ARG A 134 -12.19 32.51 7.44
C ARG A 134 -12.41 33.89 6.80
N ARG A 135 -13.50 34.04 6.05
CA ARG A 135 -14.05 35.36 5.78
C ARG A 135 -14.49 35.88 7.14
N HIS A 136 -14.09 37.11 7.48
CA HIS A 136 -14.50 37.77 8.71
C HIS A 136 -16.02 37.65 8.85
N PHE A 137 -16.49 37.15 9.99
CA PHE A 137 -17.92 36.96 10.31
C PHE A 137 -18.75 38.21 10.02
N LEU A 138 -18.17 39.39 10.27
CA LEU A 138 -18.79 40.70 10.00
C LEU A 138 -19.13 40.95 8.52
N VAL A 139 -18.36 40.38 7.58
CA VAL A 139 -18.62 40.56 6.14
C VAL A 139 -19.76 39.66 5.66
N SER A 140 -20.02 38.54 6.34
CA SER A 140 -21.09 37.59 5.97
C SER A 140 -22.44 37.92 6.62
N ALA A 141 -22.49 38.90 7.53
CA ALA A 141 -23.72 39.35 8.18
C ALA A 141 -24.32 40.61 7.53
N ILE A 142 -23.57 41.26 6.64
CA ILE A 142 -23.96 42.53 5.98
C ILE A 142 -24.37 42.32 4.51
N ILE A 143 -23.98 41.19 3.90
CA ILE A 143 -24.50 40.71 2.61
C ILE A 143 -25.52 39.63 2.89
#